data_AF-A0AAX3TA11-F1
#
_entry.id   AF-A0AAX3TA11-F1
#
_cell.length_a   1.000
_cell.length_b   1.000
_cell.length_c   1.000
_cell.angle_alpha   90.00
_cell.angle_beta   90.00
_cell.angle_gamma   90.00
#
_symmetry.space_group_name_H-M   'P 1'
#
loop_
_entity.id
_entity.type
_entity.pdbx_description
1 polymer ?
#
loop_
_entity_poly.entity_id
_entity_poly.type
_entity_poly.pdbx_seq_one_letter_code
_entity_poly.pdbx_strand_id
1 'polypeptide(L)'
;MSDSLTPLLADNRSALVTDLVGVIDAEVADQSGLSGAAVKTAYSAVQKVKPGVVRSATDQMAEDFLKALAPFWDSKPAGVAFGDHLSANGDAAAEALLSVTDQQAETAKPALAQAYNSLRGKGKKYVIAALPRLGAAIERHAA
;
A
#
# COMPACT_ATOMS: atom_id res chain seq x y z
N MET A 1 18.13 5.98 -6.27
CA MET A 1 16.66 6.00 -6.12
C MET A 1 16.32 7.12 -5.17
N SER A 2 15.22 7.84 -5.38
CA SER A 2 14.84 8.94 -4.49
C SER A 2 14.45 8.41 -3.11
N ASP A 3 14.75 9.20 -2.08
CA ASP A 3 14.46 8.95 -0.68
C ASP A 3 13.64 10.08 -0.05
N SER A 4 13.07 11.00 -0.85
CA SER A 4 12.40 12.23 -0.41
C SER A 4 11.21 12.02 0.55
N LEU A 5 10.58 10.85 0.51
CA LEU A 5 9.51 10.46 1.43
C LEU A 5 9.99 9.69 2.68
N THR A 6 11.22 9.16 2.69
CA THR A 6 11.71 8.35 3.83
C THR A 6 11.86 9.13 5.15
N PRO A 7 12.15 10.45 5.17
CA PRO A 7 12.18 11.22 6.42
C PRO A 7 10.87 11.18 7.21
N LEU A 8 9.72 10.91 6.56
CA LEU A 8 8.43 10.75 7.23
C LEU A 8 8.45 9.66 8.31
N LEU A 9 9.35 8.67 8.19
CA LEU A 9 9.50 7.60 9.17
C LEU A 9 10.32 8.03 10.39
N ALA A 10 11.22 9.01 10.29
CA ALA A 10 12.04 9.42 11.42
C ALA A 10 11.17 10.00 12.54
N ASP A 11 10.22 10.85 12.17
CA ASP A 11 9.43 11.61 13.13
C ASP A 11 8.05 10.99 13.40
N ASN A 12 7.46 10.31 12.39
CA ASN A 12 6.02 9.99 12.39
C ASN A 12 5.70 8.51 12.08
N ARG A 13 6.66 7.58 12.17
CA ARG A 13 6.46 6.17 11.73
C ARG A 13 5.16 5.54 12.21
N SER A 14 4.88 5.59 13.51
CA SER A 14 3.69 4.96 14.09
C SER A 14 2.39 5.59 13.59
N ALA A 15 2.36 6.92 13.44
CA ALA A 15 1.21 7.67 12.94
C ALA A 15 0.98 7.40 11.45
N LEU A 16 2.05 7.45 10.64
CA LEU A 16 2.00 7.12 9.22
C LEU A 16 1.51 5.70 9.00
N VAL A 17 2.08 4.71 9.69
CA VAL A 17 1.65 3.31 9.58
C VAL A 17 0.20 3.13 10.02
N THR A 18 -0.26 3.85 11.04
CA THR A 18 -1.66 3.83 11.46
C THR A 18 -2.59 4.34 10.35
N ASP A 19 -2.24 5.45 9.72
CA ASP A 19 -3.01 6.00 8.61
C ASP A 19 -3.03 5.06 7.40
N LEU A 20 -1.88 4.47 7.06
CA LEU A 20 -1.76 3.50 5.96
C LEU A 20 -2.59 2.23 6.21
N VAL A 21 -2.63 1.74 7.45
CA VAL A 21 -3.52 0.63 7.83
C VAL A 21 -4.98 1.06 7.70
N GLY A 22 -5.32 2.28 8.11
CA GLY A 22 -6.66 2.86 7.93
C GLY A 22 -7.07 2.95 6.45
N VAL A 23 -6.13 3.25 5.55
CA VAL A 23 -6.37 3.18 4.09
C VAL A 23 -6.74 1.74 3.70
N ILE A 24 -5.94 0.74 4.08
CA ILE A 24 -6.21 -0.67 3.75
C ILE A 24 -7.59 -1.12 4.28
N ASP A 25 -7.91 -0.79 5.53
CA ASP A 25 -9.20 -1.13 6.15
C ASP A 25 -10.37 -0.52 5.37
N ALA A 26 -10.26 0.75 4.99
CA ALA A 26 -11.30 1.44 4.24
C ALA A 26 -11.45 0.89 2.81
N GLU A 27 -10.35 0.58 2.12
CA GLU A 27 -10.41 -0.01 0.77
C GLU A 27 -11.04 -1.40 0.77
N VAL A 28 -10.77 -2.20 1.81
CA VAL A 28 -11.43 -3.50 2.00
C VAL A 28 -12.91 -3.30 2.31
N ALA A 29 -13.26 -2.34 3.17
CA ALA A 29 -14.64 -2.03 3.54
C ALA A 29 -15.47 -1.53 2.34
N ASP A 30 -14.85 -0.83 1.39
CA ASP A 30 -15.51 -0.30 0.20
C ASP A 30 -15.68 -1.36 -0.91
N GLN A 31 -15.05 -2.54 -0.80
CA GLN A 31 -15.23 -3.60 -1.80
C GLN A 31 -16.69 -4.05 -1.90
N SER A 32 -17.25 -4.03 -3.11
CA SER A 32 -18.65 -4.39 -3.40
C SER A 32 -18.79 -5.67 -4.23
N GLY A 33 -20.01 -6.19 -4.31
CA GLY A 33 -20.35 -7.39 -5.08
C GLY A 33 -19.81 -8.71 -4.49
N LEU A 34 -20.01 -9.81 -5.20
CA LEU A 34 -19.69 -11.17 -4.72
C LEU A 34 -18.19 -11.36 -4.44
N SER A 35 -17.33 -10.79 -5.29
CA SER A 35 -15.88 -10.78 -5.08
C SER A 35 -15.46 -9.91 -3.90
N GLY A 36 -16.18 -8.81 -3.64
CA GLY A 36 -15.88 -7.91 -2.52
C GLY A 36 -16.21 -8.54 -1.17
N ALA A 37 -17.32 -9.29 -1.07
CA ALA A 37 -17.66 -10.05 0.12
C ALA A 37 -16.57 -11.09 0.47
N ALA A 38 -16.00 -11.75 -0.56
CA ALA A 38 -14.89 -12.68 -0.37
C ALA A 38 -13.61 -11.98 0.15
N VAL A 39 -13.25 -10.82 -0.39
CA VAL A 39 -12.09 -10.02 0.08
C VAL A 39 -12.27 -9.61 1.54
N LYS A 40 -13.43 -9.05 1.90
CA LYS A 40 -13.78 -8.67 3.27
C LYS A 40 -13.67 -9.84 4.26
N THR A 41 -14.21 -10.99 3.86
CA THR A 41 -14.18 -12.21 4.67
C THR A 41 -12.75 -12.71 4.88
N ALA A 42 -11.96 -12.79 3.81
CA ALA A 42 -10.57 -13.23 3.88
C ALA A 42 -9.74 -12.28 4.77
N TYR A 43 -9.91 -10.97 4.60
CA TYR A 43 -9.24 -9.95 5.39
C TYR A 43 -9.58 -10.07 6.88
N SER A 44 -10.87 -10.19 7.22
CA SER A 44 -11.31 -10.38 8.60
C SER A 44 -10.78 -11.68 9.21
N ALA A 45 -10.77 -12.78 8.43
CA ALA A 45 -10.25 -14.06 8.90
C ALA A 45 -8.75 -13.99 9.23
N VAL A 46 -7.95 -13.36 8.36
CA VAL A 46 -6.50 -13.19 8.59
C VAL A 46 -6.24 -12.36 9.86
N GLN A 47 -6.97 -11.27 10.07
CA GLN A 47 -6.83 -10.48 11.29
C GLN A 47 -7.25 -11.24 12.55
N LYS A 48 -8.27 -12.11 12.49
CA LYS A 48 -8.68 -12.95 13.64
C LYS A 48 -7.64 -14.03 13.97
N VAL A 49 -7.04 -14.63 12.96
CA VAL A 49 -6.01 -15.68 13.13
C VAL A 49 -4.71 -15.07 13.66
N LYS A 50 -4.32 -13.91 13.15
CA LYS A 50 -3.11 -13.19 13.59
C LYS A 50 -3.43 -11.71 13.80
N PRO A 51 -3.90 -11.34 15.00
CA PRO A 51 -4.16 -9.93 15.34
C PRO A 51 -2.94 -9.06 15.08
N GLY A 52 -3.15 -7.91 14.43
CA GLY A 52 -2.08 -6.96 14.11
C GLY A 52 -1.19 -7.34 12.92
N VAL A 53 -1.45 -8.44 12.20
CA VAL A 53 -0.64 -8.86 11.05
C VAL A 53 -0.55 -7.79 9.95
N VAL A 54 -1.65 -7.10 9.65
CA VAL A 54 -1.69 -6.05 8.63
C VAL A 54 -0.78 -4.90 9.04
N ARG A 55 -0.96 -4.39 10.27
CA ARG A 55 -0.09 -3.34 10.83
C ARG A 55 1.38 -3.74 10.80
N SER A 56 1.71 -4.94 11.26
CA SER A 56 3.09 -5.43 11.27
C SER A 56 3.69 -5.52 9.86
N ALA A 57 2.92 -5.98 8.88
CA ALA A 57 3.38 -6.06 7.49
C ALA A 57 3.55 -4.67 6.87
N THR A 58 2.57 -3.77 7.06
CA THR A 58 2.65 -2.38 6.60
C THR A 58 3.85 -1.67 7.20
N ASP A 59 4.08 -1.84 8.51
CA ASP A 59 5.23 -1.27 9.21
C ASP A 59 6.56 -1.77 8.65
N GLN A 60 6.69 -3.09 8.49
CA GLN A 60 7.91 -3.72 7.97
C GLN A 60 8.27 -3.23 6.56
N MET A 61 7.28 -2.95 5.72
CA MET A 61 7.46 -2.55 4.32
C MET A 61 7.36 -1.04 4.10
N ALA A 62 7.12 -0.25 5.16
CA ALA A 62 6.83 1.17 5.04
C ALA A 62 7.94 1.95 4.33
N GLU A 63 9.20 1.69 4.68
CA GLU A 63 10.35 2.37 4.07
C GLU A 63 10.46 2.08 2.58
N ASP A 64 10.32 0.83 2.18
CA ASP A 64 10.42 0.44 0.77
C ASP A 64 9.24 0.95 -0.06
N PHE A 65 8.04 1.01 0.52
CA PHE A 65 6.91 1.68 -0.11
C PHE A 65 7.14 3.17 -0.32
N LEU A 66 7.70 3.88 0.67
CA LEU A 66 8.00 5.31 0.52
C LEU A 66 9.10 5.53 -0.53
N LYS A 67 10.13 4.69 -0.58
CA LYS A 67 11.15 4.71 -1.66
C LYS A 67 10.53 4.45 -3.03
N ALA A 68 9.59 3.50 -3.13
CA ALA A 68 8.89 3.21 -4.38
C ALA A 68 8.00 4.37 -4.85
N LEU A 69 7.43 5.12 -3.91
CA LEU A 69 6.58 6.29 -4.20
C LEU A 69 7.35 7.60 -4.36
N ALA A 70 8.59 7.70 -3.87
CA ALA A 70 9.38 8.93 -3.90
C ALA A 70 9.52 9.55 -5.31
N PRO A 71 9.74 8.79 -6.41
CA PRO A 71 9.76 9.37 -7.75
C PRO A 71 8.44 10.03 -8.18
N PHE A 72 7.30 9.52 -7.68
CA PHE A 72 5.99 10.15 -7.94
C PHE A 72 5.82 11.41 -7.09
N TRP A 73 6.32 11.40 -5.85
CA TRP A 73 6.32 12.60 -5.01
C TRP A 73 7.15 13.73 -5.63
N ASP A 74 8.36 13.42 -6.09
CA ASP A 74 9.29 14.39 -6.68
C ASP A 74 8.79 14.98 -8.01
N SER A 75 8.05 14.20 -8.77
CA SER A 75 7.47 14.61 -10.06
C SER A 75 6.09 15.24 -9.94
N LYS A 76 5.52 15.32 -8.74
CA LYS A 76 4.18 15.86 -8.49
C LYS A 76 4.14 17.34 -8.88
N PRO A 77 3.25 17.76 -9.81
CA PRO A 77 3.13 19.18 -10.15
C PRO A 77 2.73 20.04 -8.93
N ALA A 78 3.19 21.29 -8.93
CA ALA A 78 2.79 22.26 -7.90
C ALA A 78 1.27 22.46 -7.91
N GLY A 79 0.65 22.48 -6.73
CA GLY A 79 -0.81 22.64 -6.58
C GLY A 79 -1.64 21.39 -6.89
N VAL A 80 -1.04 20.27 -7.31
CA VAL A 80 -1.74 18.99 -7.49
C VAL A 80 -1.62 18.17 -6.20
N ALA A 81 -2.75 17.61 -5.75
CA ALA A 81 -2.78 16.69 -4.61
C ALA A 81 -2.08 15.37 -4.97
N PHE A 82 -1.38 14.77 -4.02
CA PHE A 82 -0.58 13.57 -4.32
C PHE A 82 -1.44 12.38 -4.74
N GLY A 83 -2.62 12.23 -4.14
CA GLY A 83 -3.60 11.22 -4.56
C GLY A 83 -4.00 11.36 -6.03
N ASP A 84 -4.16 12.58 -6.53
CA ASP A 84 -4.53 12.82 -7.93
C ASP A 84 -3.37 12.49 -8.87
N HIS A 85 -2.13 12.85 -8.49
CA HIS A 85 -0.94 12.51 -9.27
C HIS A 85 -0.68 11.01 -9.34
N LEU A 86 -0.86 10.28 -8.23
CA LEU A 86 -0.79 8.82 -8.24
C LEU A 86 -1.90 8.22 -9.12
N SER A 87 -3.11 8.76 -9.07
CA SER A 87 -4.23 8.29 -9.89
C SER A 87 -3.97 8.49 -11.39
N ALA A 88 -3.39 9.64 -11.77
CA ALA A 88 -2.98 9.92 -13.14
C ALA A 88 -1.87 8.98 -13.64
N ASN A 89 -1.06 8.42 -12.73
CA ASN A 89 0.04 7.49 -13.02
C ASN A 89 -0.24 6.07 -12.50
N GLY A 90 -1.52 5.69 -12.44
CA GLY A 90 -1.99 4.57 -11.61
C GLY A 90 -1.30 3.23 -11.88
N ASP A 91 -1.09 2.87 -13.14
CA ASP A 91 -0.42 1.61 -13.48
C ASP A 91 1.03 1.58 -12.97
N ALA A 92 1.77 2.66 -13.19
CA ALA A 92 3.17 2.75 -12.78
C ALA A 92 3.30 2.80 -11.25
N ALA A 93 2.46 3.58 -10.58
CA ALA A 93 2.44 3.67 -9.11
C ALA A 93 2.07 2.32 -8.47
N ALA A 94 1.09 1.61 -9.02
CA ALA A 94 0.69 0.30 -8.52
C ALA A 94 1.77 -0.77 -8.72
N GLU A 95 2.44 -0.79 -9.88
CA GLU A 95 3.58 -1.70 -10.11
C GLU A 95 4.76 -1.38 -9.18
N ALA A 96 5.04 -0.09 -8.92
CA ALA A 96 6.08 0.31 -7.98
C ALA A 96 5.81 -0.24 -6.58
N LEU A 97 4.58 -0.10 -6.07
CA LEU A 97 4.18 -0.68 -4.78
C LEU A 97 4.22 -2.20 -4.79
N LEU A 98 3.69 -2.85 -5.84
CA LEU A 98 3.70 -4.31 -5.95
C LEU A 98 5.12 -4.88 -6.04
N SER A 99 6.07 -4.14 -6.60
CA SER A 99 7.48 -4.58 -6.67
C SER A 99 8.10 -4.76 -5.29
N VAL A 100 7.66 -4.01 -4.28
CA VAL A 100 8.08 -4.18 -2.88
C VAL A 100 7.60 -5.51 -2.33
N THR A 101 6.34 -5.87 -2.60
CA THR A 101 5.80 -7.17 -2.18
C THR A 101 6.34 -8.32 -3.02
N ASP A 102 6.69 -8.08 -4.30
CA ASP A 102 7.37 -9.04 -5.17
C ASP A 102 8.74 -9.41 -4.55
N GLN A 103 9.55 -8.42 -4.13
CA GLN A 103 10.83 -8.64 -3.45
C GLN A 103 10.68 -9.41 -2.12
N GLN A 104 9.64 -9.12 -1.35
CA GLN A 104 9.36 -9.87 -0.13
C GLN A 104 8.99 -11.33 -0.40
N ALA A 105 8.34 -11.62 -1.53
CA ALA A 105 8.02 -12.98 -1.93
C ALA A 105 9.27 -13.78 -2.35
N GLU A 106 10.29 -13.15 -2.90
CA GLU A 106 11.55 -13.81 -3.31
C GLU A 106 12.29 -14.46 -2.15
N THR A 107 12.19 -13.87 -0.95
CA THR A 107 12.83 -14.40 0.28
C THR A 107 11.87 -15.17 1.18
N ALA A 108 10.59 -15.27 0.80
CA ALA A 108 9.58 -15.95 1.58
C ALA A 108 9.66 -17.49 1.46
N LYS A 109 9.01 -18.19 2.39
CA LYS A 109 8.82 -19.65 2.27
C LYS A 109 8.06 -19.96 0.97
N PRO A 110 8.38 -21.07 0.26
CA PRO A 110 7.78 -21.37 -1.04
C PRO A 110 6.24 -21.33 -1.07
N ALA A 111 5.59 -21.83 -0.02
CA ALA A 111 4.13 -21.80 0.09
C ALA A 111 3.56 -20.37 0.17
N LEU A 112 4.26 -19.44 0.84
CA LEU A 112 3.86 -18.04 0.94
C LEU A 112 4.09 -17.31 -0.38
N ALA A 113 5.24 -17.55 -1.03
CA ALA A 113 5.54 -17.00 -2.34
C ALA A 113 4.51 -17.45 -3.38
N GLN A 114 4.15 -18.74 -3.39
CA GLN A 114 3.12 -19.27 -4.29
C GLN A 114 1.74 -18.65 -4.03
N ALA A 115 1.34 -18.50 -2.76
CA ALA A 115 0.08 -17.85 -2.40
C ALA A 115 0.06 -16.40 -2.89
N TYR A 116 1.11 -15.64 -2.65
CA TYR A 116 1.27 -14.26 -3.12
C TYR A 116 1.18 -14.17 -4.65
N ASN A 117 1.96 -14.97 -5.38
CA ASN A 117 2.00 -14.96 -6.85
C ASN A 117 0.63 -15.23 -7.47
N SER A 118 -0.18 -16.09 -6.86
CA SER A 118 -1.55 -16.38 -7.33
C SER A 118 -2.52 -15.19 -7.21
N LEU A 119 -2.21 -14.25 -6.31
CA LEU A 119 -3.03 -13.07 -6.02
C LEU A 119 -2.50 -11.81 -6.68
N ARG A 120 -1.19 -11.71 -6.92
CA ARG A 120 -0.48 -10.52 -7.41
C ARG A 120 -1.20 -9.83 -8.57
N GLY A 121 -1.51 -10.56 -9.64
CA GLY A 121 -2.18 -10.00 -10.83
C GLY A 121 -3.56 -9.38 -10.52
N LYS A 122 -4.31 -9.98 -9.58
CA LYS A 122 -5.59 -9.43 -9.10
C LYS A 122 -5.39 -8.33 -8.06
N GLY A 123 -4.23 -8.29 -7.40
CA GLY A 123 -3.85 -7.27 -6.41
C GLY A 123 -3.73 -5.89 -7.03
N LYS A 124 -3.16 -5.79 -8.25
CA LYS A 124 -2.94 -4.52 -8.95
C LYS A 124 -4.19 -3.63 -9.01
N LYS A 125 -5.34 -4.17 -9.39
CA LYS A 125 -6.58 -3.39 -9.45
C LYS A 125 -7.02 -2.83 -8.09
N TYR A 126 -6.75 -3.54 -7.00
CA TYR A 126 -7.05 -3.04 -5.65
C TYR A 126 -6.06 -1.94 -5.24
N VAL A 127 -4.78 -2.10 -5.60
CA VAL A 127 -3.77 -1.06 -5.37
C VAL A 127 -4.12 0.21 -6.13
N ILE A 128 -4.47 0.11 -7.43
CA ILE A 128 -4.89 1.27 -8.24
C ILE A 128 -6.08 1.99 -7.60
N ALA A 129 -7.10 1.25 -7.16
CA ALA A 129 -8.28 1.83 -6.50
C ALA A 129 -7.92 2.57 -5.21
N ALA A 130 -6.89 2.12 -4.50
CA ALA A 130 -6.43 2.70 -3.24
C ALA A 130 -5.55 3.96 -3.41
N LEU A 131 -4.97 4.20 -4.59
CA LEU A 131 -3.99 5.27 -4.82
C LEU A 131 -4.46 6.68 -4.40
N PRO A 132 -5.71 7.10 -4.66
CA PRO A 132 -6.17 8.43 -4.22
C PRO A 132 -6.11 8.58 -2.69
N ARG A 133 -6.63 7.57 -1.96
CA ARG A 133 -6.68 7.57 -0.50
C ARG A 133 -5.28 7.41 0.12
N LEU A 134 -4.44 6.59 -0.50
CA LEU A 134 -3.03 6.41 -0.13
C LEU A 134 -2.24 7.71 -0.28
N GLY A 135 -2.34 8.38 -1.42
CA GLY A 135 -1.64 9.64 -1.67
C GLY A 135 -2.08 10.72 -0.68
N ALA A 136 -3.37 10.84 -0.42
CA ALA A 136 -3.89 11.77 0.59
C ALA A 136 -3.39 11.46 2.01
N ALA A 137 -3.21 10.17 2.36
CA ALA A 137 -2.63 9.80 3.65
C ALA A 137 -1.17 10.26 3.74
N ILE A 138 -0.34 9.95 2.75
CA ILE A 138 1.08 10.35 2.74
C ILE A 138 1.23 11.88 2.76
N GLU A 139 0.44 12.59 1.97
CA GLU A 139 0.49 14.06 1.87
C GLU A 139 0.19 14.75 3.21
N ARG A 140 -0.68 14.17 4.06
CA ARG A 140 -0.92 14.69 5.42
C ARG A 140 0.29 14.60 6.35
N HIS A 141 1.15 13.60 6.18
CA HIS A 141 2.36 13.44 7.00
C HIS A 141 3.54 14.24 6.48
N ALA A 142 3.50 14.67 5.21
CA ALA A 142 4.55 15.45 4.56
C ALA A 142 4.36 16.97 4.63
N ALA A 143 3.27 17.43 5.26
CA ALA A 143 2.90 18.84 5.40
C ALA A 143 3.47 19.49 6.67
#